data_AF-A0AAU3QWB2-F1
#
_entry.id   AF-A0AAU3QWB2-F1
#
_cell.length_a   1.000
_cell.length_b   1.000
_cell.length_c   1.000
_cell.angle_alpha   90.00
_cell.angle_beta   90.00
_cell.angle_gamma   90.00
#
_symmetry.space_group_name_H-M   'P 1'
#
loop_
_entity.id
_entity.type
_entity.pdbx_description
1 polymer ?
#
loop_
_entity_poly.entity_id
_entity_poly.type
_entity_poly.pdbx_seq_one_letter_code
_entity_poly.pdbx_strand_id
1 'polypeptide(L)'
;MTEDVELLDDLLRLCAAAGAEPEVHHSPPENRGSWEQAPMVLVGDDAARRCRGAVRRRGVMLVGRDQDAPDVWRRAVEIGAEHVLRLPDAEGWLVDQIANAAEGVGRPALTVGVIGGRGGSGASTLACALAVTAARAGRRTMLIDGDPLGGGIDVLLGGERAEGMRWPDFAHSKGRVGGGALEESLPALHGLRVLSWGRDDWVVIPPQAIQAVLAAARRLGGVVVVDLPRRVDESVAEALAQLDLGLLVVPGELRAVAAAKRVASMAGMILDDLRVVSRGPYAAGLDERWVAQALGLPLAGELPLDAGLLAAQDDGAPPGGSARGPLARFCAAFWERALAPESAGGRAGGGAS
;
A
#
# COMPACT_ATOMS: atom_id res chain seq x y z
N MET A 1 20.35 21.24 0.52
CA MET A 1 20.98 22.42 -0.10
C MET A 1 20.36 23.68 0.47
N THR A 2 21.09 24.46 1.26
CA THR A 2 20.62 25.74 1.81
C THR A 2 21.85 26.53 2.31
N GLU A 3 21.81 27.85 2.20
CA GLU A 3 22.72 28.81 2.85
C GLU A 3 22.06 29.44 4.08
N ASP A 4 20.73 29.38 4.20
CA ASP A 4 20.00 29.73 5.42
C ASP A 4 20.37 28.75 6.54
N VAL A 5 21.03 29.28 7.57
CA VAL A 5 21.52 28.55 8.74
C VAL A 5 20.37 28.03 9.59
N GLU A 6 19.31 28.80 9.76
CA GLU A 6 18.18 28.39 10.60
C GLU A 6 17.38 27.28 9.90
N LEU A 7 17.19 27.39 8.58
CA LEU A 7 16.58 26.32 7.79
C LEU A 7 17.47 25.06 7.78
N LEU A 8 18.79 25.22 7.70
CA LEU A 8 19.72 24.09 7.76
C LEU A 8 19.61 23.35 9.09
N ASP A 9 19.60 24.06 10.21
CA ASP A 9 19.48 23.46 11.55
C ASP A 9 18.17 22.68 11.70
N ASP A 10 17.06 23.22 11.20
CA ASP A 10 15.78 22.50 11.15
C ASP A 10 15.89 21.23 10.31
N LEU A 11 16.41 21.32 9.09
CA LEU A 11 16.54 20.16 8.20
C LEU A 11 17.44 19.07 8.79
N LEU A 12 18.55 19.45 9.44
CA LEU A 12 19.45 18.52 10.13
C LEU A 12 18.74 17.82 11.29
N ARG A 13 17.98 18.57 12.10
CA ARG A 13 17.15 18.01 13.18
C ARG A 13 16.12 17.02 12.65
N LEU A 14 15.43 17.34 11.55
CA LEU A 14 14.45 16.45 10.92
C LEU A 14 15.11 15.20 10.32
N CYS A 15 16.30 15.32 9.73
CA CYS A 15 17.07 14.15 9.27
C CYS A 15 17.46 13.23 10.43
N ALA A 16 17.95 13.80 11.54
CA ALA A 16 18.28 13.03 12.74
C ALA A 16 17.03 12.33 13.33
N ALA A 17 15.88 13.00 13.37
CA ALA A 17 14.61 12.41 13.79
C ALA A 17 14.16 11.26 12.87
N ALA A 18 14.52 11.33 11.58
CA ALA A 18 14.28 10.28 10.59
C ALA A 18 15.35 9.18 10.58
N GLY A 19 16.41 9.27 11.40
CA GLY A 19 17.53 8.33 11.37
C GLY A 19 18.35 8.37 10.08
N ALA A 20 18.35 9.49 9.36
CA ALA A 20 19.05 9.70 8.11
C ALA A 20 20.28 10.59 8.30
N GLU A 21 21.39 10.24 7.64
CA GLU A 21 22.58 11.09 7.56
C GLU A 21 22.54 11.92 6.26
N PRO A 22 22.34 13.25 6.32
CA PRO A 22 22.26 14.08 5.13
C PRO A 22 23.64 14.53 4.65
N GLU A 23 23.81 14.60 3.32
CA GLU A 23 24.91 15.34 2.70
C GLU A 23 24.51 16.82 2.53
N VAL A 24 25.24 17.72 3.19
CA VAL A 24 24.96 19.16 3.14
C VAL A 24 25.80 19.83 2.06
N HIS A 25 25.13 20.58 1.18
CA HIS A 25 25.76 21.43 0.19
C HIS A 25 25.21 22.86 0.28
N HIS A 26 26.10 23.85 0.31
CA HIS A 26 25.75 25.28 0.28
C HIS A 26 25.73 25.87 -1.14
N SER A 27 26.20 25.11 -2.12
CA SER A 27 26.19 25.45 -3.55
C SER A 27 25.87 24.19 -4.36
N PRO A 28 25.39 24.31 -5.63
CA PRO A 28 25.15 23.15 -6.47
C PRO A 28 26.39 22.24 -6.49
N PRO A 29 26.23 20.93 -6.26
CA PRO A 29 27.38 20.04 -6.16
C PRO A 29 28.18 20.08 -7.46
N GLU A 30 29.50 20.26 -7.35
CA GLU A 30 30.41 20.27 -8.51
C GLU A 30 30.36 18.94 -9.29
N ASN A 31 30.06 17.85 -8.57
CA ASN A 31 29.80 16.54 -9.14
C ASN A 31 28.28 16.31 -9.27
N ARG A 32 27.77 16.27 -10.51
CA ARG A 32 26.36 15.95 -10.81
C ARG A 32 25.91 14.59 -10.28
N GLY A 33 26.84 13.67 -10.01
CA GLY A 33 26.57 12.33 -9.50
C GLY A 33 25.84 12.31 -8.14
N SER A 34 26.15 13.21 -7.21
CA SER A 34 25.47 13.20 -5.89
C SER A 34 24.00 13.60 -6.00
N TRP A 35 23.68 14.58 -6.85
CA TRP A 35 22.30 14.98 -7.14
C TRP A 35 21.50 13.85 -7.80
N GLU A 36 22.10 13.13 -8.74
CA GLU A 36 21.43 12.04 -9.47
C GLU A 36 21.27 10.77 -8.65
N GLN A 37 22.21 10.48 -7.74
CA GLN A 37 22.21 9.25 -6.93
C GLN A 37 21.46 9.39 -5.60
N ALA A 38 21.31 10.60 -5.07
CA ALA A 38 20.60 10.81 -3.81
C ALA A 38 19.19 10.22 -3.85
N PRO A 39 18.67 9.56 -2.82
CA PRO A 39 17.28 9.09 -2.83
C PRO A 39 16.27 10.25 -2.74
N MET A 40 16.69 11.37 -2.14
CA MET A 40 15.93 12.60 -2.00
C MET A 40 16.86 13.81 -2.04
N VAL A 41 16.37 14.94 -2.56
CA VAL A 41 17.07 16.23 -2.55
C VAL A 41 16.19 17.31 -1.93
N LEU A 42 16.65 17.88 -0.81
CA LEU A 42 16.00 19.02 -0.16
C LEU A 42 16.69 20.31 -0.58
N VAL A 43 15.92 21.25 -1.14
CA VAL A 43 16.40 22.55 -1.62
C VAL A 43 15.73 23.65 -0.83
N GLY A 44 16.50 24.46 -0.12
CA GLY A 44 16.06 25.68 0.53
C GLY A 44 15.58 26.69 -0.50
N ASP A 45 14.58 27.50 -0.16
CA ASP A 45 14.04 28.49 -1.08
C ASP A 45 15.07 29.56 -1.47
N ASP A 46 15.99 29.86 -0.55
CA ASP A 46 17.20 30.66 -0.71
C ASP A 46 18.16 30.08 -1.79
N ALA A 47 18.30 28.76 -1.85
CA ALA A 47 19.20 28.06 -2.77
C ALA A 47 18.56 27.75 -4.14
N ALA A 48 17.23 27.80 -4.26
CA ALA A 48 16.50 27.35 -5.44
C ALA A 48 16.92 28.01 -6.76
N ARG A 49 17.26 29.30 -6.73
CA ARG A 49 17.75 30.02 -7.94
C ARG A 49 19.05 29.45 -8.49
N ARG A 50 19.92 28.91 -7.61
CA ARG A 50 21.21 28.34 -7.99
C ARG A 50 21.08 26.91 -8.51
N CYS A 51 20.01 26.21 -8.15
CA CYS A 51 19.69 24.87 -8.67
C CYS A 51 19.01 24.91 -10.05
N ARG A 52 18.86 26.09 -10.68
CA ARG A 52 18.30 26.21 -12.04
C ARG A 52 19.17 25.43 -13.03
N GLY A 53 18.54 24.54 -13.79
CA GLY A 53 19.23 23.68 -14.76
C GLY A 53 19.83 22.39 -14.18
N ALA A 54 19.59 22.10 -12.89
CA ALA A 54 19.82 20.77 -12.35
C ALA A 54 18.98 19.72 -13.09
N VAL A 55 19.45 18.48 -13.12
CA VAL A 55 18.75 17.37 -13.78
C VAL A 55 17.40 17.15 -13.06
N ARG A 56 16.31 17.19 -13.83
CA ARG A 56 14.97 16.93 -13.28
C ARG A 56 14.85 15.45 -12.92
N ARG A 57 14.36 15.21 -11.70
CA ARG A 57 14.17 13.88 -11.13
C ARG A 57 13.08 13.93 -10.06
N ARG A 58 12.56 12.76 -9.69
CA ARG A 58 11.64 12.63 -8.54
C ARG A 58 12.38 12.80 -7.22
N GLY A 59 11.65 13.16 -6.17
CA GLY A 59 12.20 13.34 -4.83
C GLY A 59 12.97 14.66 -4.62
N VAL A 60 12.79 15.66 -5.49
CA VAL A 60 13.27 17.02 -5.25
C VAL A 60 12.17 17.79 -4.52
N MET A 61 12.50 18.40 -3.38
CA MET A 61 11.54 19.17 -2.57
C MET A 61 12.08 20.57 -2.31
N LEU A 62 11.23 21.57 -2.50
CA LEU A 62 11.52 22.95 -2.12
C LEU A 62 11.04 23.17 -0.68
N VAL A 63 11.93 23.59 0.22
CA VAL A 63 11.62 23.82 1.63
C VAL A 63 11.91 25.28 1.96
N GLY A 64 11.00 25.92 2.69
CA GLY A 64 11.21 27.27 3.18
C GLY A 64 10.38 27.54 4.43
N ARG A 65 10.50 28.76 4.95
CA ARG A 65 9.71 29.22 6.10
C ARG A 65 8.59 30.19 5.70
N ASP A 66 8.74 30.88 4.57
CA ASP A 66 7.74 31.79 4.02
C ASP A 66 7.31 31.33 2.62
N GLN A 67 6.03 30.97 2.47
CA GLN A 67 5.42 30.57 1.19
C GLN A 67 4.70 31.72 0.48
N ASP A 68 4.54 32.86 1.14
CA ASP A 68 3.76 33.99 0.62
C ASP A 68 4.57 34.84 -0.36
N ALA A 69 5.86 34.55 -0.52
CA ALA A 69 6.69 35.10 -1.57
C ALA A 69 6.16 34.64 -2.95
N PRO A 70 5.71 35.57 -3.83
CA PRO A 70 5.04 35.25 -5.10
C PRO A 70 5.82 34.34 -6.05
N ASP A 71 7.14 34.24 -5.86
CA ASP A 71 8.06 33.51 -6.71
C ASP A 71 8.40 32.09 -6.22
N VAL A 72 7.92 31.64 -5.06
CA VAL A 72 8.23 30.29 -4.51
C VAL A 72 7.76 29.19 -5.45
N TRP A 73 6.52 29.26 -5.92
CA TRP A 73 5.96 28.29 -6.86
C TRP A 73 6.69 28.28 -8.21
N ARG A 74 7.09 29.46 -8.71
CA ARG A 74 7.90 29.55 -9.93
C ARG A 74 9.26 28.88 -9.76
N ARG A 75 9.94 29.14 -8.64
CA ARG A 75 11.22 28.51 -8.27
C ARG A 75 11.08 26.98 -8.19
N ALA A 76 10.02 26.48 -7.59
CA ALA A 76 9.74 25.05 -7.49
C ALA A 76 9.64 24.39 -8.87
N VAL A 77 8.88 25.00 -9.80
CA VAL A 77 8.72 24.49 -11.17
C VAL A 77 10.05 24.51 -11.93
N GLU A 78 10.86 25.55 -11.78
CA GLU A 78 12.15 25.69 -12.47
C GLU A 78 13.12 24.54 -12.11
N ILE A 79 13.17 24.14 -10.83
CA ILE A 79 14.03 23.05 -10.35
C ILE A 79 13.37 21.67 -10.47
N GLY A 80 12.10 21.60 -10.87
CA GLY A 80 11.33 20.37 -10.95
C GLY A 80 10.99 19.76 -9.59
N ALA A 81 10.75 20.60 -8.58
CA ALA A 81 10.34 20.14 -7.26
C ALA A 81 8.95 19.49 -7.32
N GLU A 82 8.84 18.34 -6.66
CA GLU A 82 7.60 17.56 -6.53
C GLU A 82 6.67 18.17 -5.47
N HIS A 83 7.28 18.78 -4.44
CA HIS A 83 6.58 19.41 -3.33
C HIS A 83 7.21 20.75 -2.93
N VAL A 84 6.37 21.65 -2.42
CA VAL A 84 6.76 22.89 -1.74
C VAL A 84 6.32 22.78 -0.30
N LEU A 85 7.25 22.87 0.64
CA LEU A 85 7.04 22.62 2.06
C LEU A 85 7.34 23.87 2.88
N ARG A 86 6.48 24.14 3.87
CA ARG A 86 6.69 25.19 4.87
C ARG A 86 6.94 24.60 6.22
N LEU A 87 8.06 25.01 6.83
CA LEU A 87 8.33 24.70 8.22
C LEU A 87 7.80 25.83 9.13
N PRO A 88 7.26 25.50 10.32
CA PRO A 88 7.26 24.16 10.94
C PRO A 88 6.08 23.25 10.52
N ASP A 89 5.12 23.74 9.74
CA ASP A 89 3.85 23.01 9.47
C ASP A 89 4.05 21.63 8.81
N ALA A 90 5.07 21.49 7.97
CA ALA A 90 5.37 20.26 7.24
C ALA A 90 6.43 19.37 7.91
N GLU A 91 6.86 19.65 9.15
CA GLU A 91 7.94 18.89 9.82
C GLU A 91 7.66 17.39 9.89
N GLY A 92 6.48 16.99 10.36
CA GLY A 92 6.12 15.58 10.51
C GLY A 92 6.12 14.84 9.16
N TRP A 93 5.53 15.45 8.14
CA TRP A 93 5.52 14.90 6.78
C TRP A 93 6.93 14.81 6.18
N LEU A 94 7.78 15.82 6.43
CA LEU A 94 9.15 15.83 5.91
C LEU A 94 10.01 14.74 6.60
N VAL A 95 9.89 14.57 7.92
CA VAL A 95 10.52 13.45 8.65
C VAL A 95 10.07 12.12 8.06
N ASP A 96 8.77 11.99 7.76
CA ASP A 96 8.23 10.82 7.07
C ASP A 96 8.95 10.56 5.76
N GLN A 97 8.97 11.54 4.86
CA GLN A 97 9.59 11.36 3.56
C GLN A 97 11.11 11.10 3.64
N ILE A 98 11.84 11.73 4.56
CA ILE A 98 13.28 11.52 4.73
C ILE A 98 13.57 10.08 5.11
N ALA A 99 12.87 9.51 6.10
CA ALA A 99 13.16 8.13 6.48
C ALA A 99 12.76 7.15 5.37
N ASN A 100 11.76 7.46 4.54
CA ASN A 100 11.39 6.62 3.38
C ASN A 100 12.54 6.57 2.38
N ALA A 101 13.15 7.72 2.11
CA ALA A 101 14.30 7.84 1.25
C ALA A 101 15.53 7.12 1.83
N ALA A 102 15.73 7.20 3.15
CA ALA A 102 16.84 6.55 3.85
C ALA A 102 16.70 5.02 3.89
N GLU A 103 15.48 4.49 4.03
CA GLU A 103 15.20 3.04 3.98
C GLU A 103 15.41 2.44 2.57
N GLY A 104 15.75 3.26 1.55
CA GLY A 104 16.10 2.79 0.21
C GLY A 104 14.91 2.25 -0.58
N VAL A 105 13.69 2.56 -0.16
CA VAL A 105 12.51 1.99 -0.78
C VAL A 105 12.11 2.85 -1.97
N GLY A 106 12.14 2.25 -3.17
CA GLY A 106 11.77 2.89 -4.42
C GLY A 106 10.29 3.29 -4.49
N ARG A 107 9.50 2.59 -5.30
CA ARG A 107 8.06 2.85 -5.34
C ARG A 107 7.40 2.26 -4.09
N PRO A 108 6.38 2.92 -3.50
CA PRO A 108 5.55 2.32 -2.47
C PRO A 108 5.02 0.95 -2.91
N ALA A 109 4.76 0.08 -1.94
CA ALA A 109 4.22 -1.24 -2.21
C ALA A 109 2.85 -1.11 -2.87
N LEU A 110 2.58 -1.94 -3.88
CA LEU A 110 1.23 -2.05 -4.43
C LEU A 110 0.33 -2.70 -3.37
N THR A 111 -0.66 -1.96 -2.92
CA THR A 111 -1.51 -2.28 -1.77
C THR A 111 -2.88 -2.72 -2.25
N VAL A 112 -3.17 -4.01 -2.10
CA VAL A 112 -4.41 -4.64 -2.59
C VAL A 112 -5.26 -5.07 -1.40
N GLY A 113 -6.45 -4.48 -1.27
CA GLY A 113 -7.44 -4.93 -0.29
C GLY A 113 -8.34 -6.02 -0.87
N VAL A 114 -8.75 -6.98 -0.04
CA VAL A 114 -9.71 -8.02 -0.41
C VAL A 114 -10.89 -7.97 0.55
N ILE A 115 -12.10 -7.83 0.01
CA ILE A 115 -13.33 -7.66 0.78
C ILE A 115 -14.36 -8.70 0.32
N GLY A 116 -15.07 -9.32 1.27
CA GLY A 116 -16.17 -10.22 0.93
C GLY A 116 -17.46 -9.50 0.54
N GLY A 117 -18.08 -9.84 -0.58
CA GLY A 117 -19.45 -9.40 -0.89
C GLY A 117 -20.51 -10.00 0.05
N ARG A 118 -20.19 -11.17 0.63
CA ARG A 118 -20.95 -11.84 1.70
C ARG A 118 -20.03 -12.62 2.64
N GLY A 119 -20.58 -13.08 3.76
CA GLY A 119 -19.89 -14.01 4.66
C GLY A 119 -19.62 -15.34 3.97
N GLY A 120 -18.42 -15.89 4.15
CA GLY A 120 -17.98 -17.12 3.46
C GLY A 120 -17.83 -16.95 1.95
N SER A 121 -17.54 -15.75 1.46
CA SER A 121 -17.29 -15.50 0.03
C SER A 121 -15.94 -16.06 -0.45
N GLY A 122 -14.97 -16.20 0.46
CA GLY A 122 -13.59 -16.62 0.15
C GLY A 122 -12.58 -15.47 0.10
N ALA A 123 -12.90 -14.31 0.67
CA ALA A 123 -12.02 -13.14 0.71
C ALA A 123 -10.66 -13.44 1.37
N SER A 124 -10.64 -13.92 2.61
CA SER A 124 -9.41 -14.29 3.34
C SER A 124 -8.59 -15.35 2.62
N THR A 125 -9.25 -16.33 1.99
CA THR A 125 -8.61 -17.36 1.17
C THR A 125 -7.90 -16.74 -0.05
N LEU A 126 -8.57 -15.83 -0.75
CA LEU A 126 -7.98 -15.12 -1.89
C LEU A 126 -6.85 -14.19 -1.43
N ALA A 127 -6.99 -13.49 -0.31
CA ALA A 127 -5.95 -12.64 0.26
C ALA A 127 -4.67 -13.45 0.56
N CYS A 128 -4.81 -14.60 1.23
CA CYS A 128 -3.70 -15.53 1.46
C CYS A 128 -3.06 -15.98 0.14
N ALA A 129 -3.87 -16.40 -0.83
CA ALA A 129 -3.36 -16.92 -2.10
C ALA A 129 -2.64 -15.84 -2.93
N LEU A 130 -3.14 -14.61 -2.93
CA LEU A 130 -2.48 -13.48 -3.57
C LEU A 130 -1.11 -13.22 -2.94
N ALA A 131 -1.04 -13.17 -1.61
CA ALA A 131 0.19 -12.91 -0.88
C ALA A 131 1.22 -14.05 -1.08
N VAL A 132 0.81 -15.31 -0.90
CA VAL A 132 1.68 -16.48 -1.11
C VAL A 132 2.20 -16.54 -2.55
N THR A 133 1.35 -16.25 -3.54
CA THR A 133 1.75 -16.24 -4.95
C THR A 133 2.79 -15.14 -5.22
N ALA A 134 2.60 -13.93 -4.68
CA ALA A 134 3.56 -12.84 -4.84
C ALA A 134 4.91 -13.15 -4.18
N ALA A 135 4.89 -13.68 -2.95
CA ALA A 135 6.09 -14.10 -2.23
C ALA A 135 6.87 -15.17 -3.01
N ARG A 136 6.17 -16.18 -3.54
CA ARG A 136 6.76 -17.22 -4.40
C ARG A 136 7.38 -16.67 -5.68
N ALA A 137 6.87 -15.56 -6.21
CA ALA A 137 7.44 -14.87 -7.37
C ALA A 137 8.65 -13.96 -7.00
N GLY A 138 9.14 -14.04 -5.76
CA GLY A 138 10.29 -13.28 -5.27
C GLY A 138 9.96 -11.82 -4.97
N ARG A 139 8.69 -11.48 -4.73
CA ARG A 139 8.29 -10.13 -4.32
C ARG A 139 8.30 -10.04 -2.80
N ARG A 140 8.89 -8.97 -2.27
CA ARG A 140 8.69 -8.57 -0.87
C ARG A 140 7.19 -8.42 -0.63
N THR A 141 6.66 -9.15 0.34
CA THR A 141 5.22 -9.32 0.52
C THR A 141 4.84 -9.25 1.98
N MET A 142 3.81 -8.47 2.28
CA MET A 142 3.15 -8.46 3.59
C MET A 142 1.66 -8.78 3.45
N LEU A 143 1.13 -9.59 4.36
CA LEU A 143 -0.29 -9.88 4.50
C LEU A 143 -0.78 -9.31 5.83
N ILE A 144 -1.81 -8.47 5.78
CA ILE A 144 -2.37 -7.80 6.95
C ILE A 144 -3.83 -8.19 7.12
N ASP A 145 -4.17 -8.70 8.29
CA ASP A 145 -5.54 -9.07 8.66
C ASP A 145 -6.28 -7.87 9.26
N GLY A 146 -7.21 -7.29 8.52
CA GLY A 146 -8.06 -6.20 8.99
C GLY A 146 -9.34 -6.66 9.69
N ASP A 147 -9.66 -7.96 9.73
CA ASP A 147 -10.91 -8.46 10.31
C ASP A 147 -10.69 -9.01 11.73
N PRO A 148 -10.99 -8.23 12.79
CA PRO A 148 -10.79 -8.70 14.15
C PRO A 148 -11.66 -9.91 14.52
N LEU A 149 -12.71 -10.20 13.75
CA LEU A 149 -13.61 -11.32 13.98
C LEU A 149 -13.28 -12.53 13.09
N GLY A 150 -12.23 -12.46 12.26
CA GLY A 150 -11.89 -13.47 11.24
C GLY A 150 -11.20 -14.74 11.76
N GLY A 151 -10.84 -14.79 13.05
CA GLY A 151 -10.12 -15.91 13.65
C GLY A 151 -8.60 -15.90 13.42
N GLY A 152 -8.07 -14.85 12.79
CA GLY A 152 -6.66 -14.65 12.49
C GLY A 152 -6.26 -15.30 11.16
N ILE A 153 -5.81 -14.48 10.22
CA ILE A 153 -5.36 -14.93 8.89
C ILE A 153 -4.16 -15.88 8.95
N ASP A 154 -3.38 -15.82 10.03
CA ASP A 154 -2.25 -16.72 10.27
C ASP A 154 -2.67 -18.20 10.38
N VAL A 155 -3.91 -18.50 10.78
CA VAL A 155 -4.44 -19.88 10.76
C VAL A 155 -4.48 -20.44 9.35
N LEU A 156 -4.93 -19.65 8.37
CA LEU A 156 -5.00 -20.09 6.98
C LEU A 156 -3.61 -20.37 6.39
N LEU A 157 -2.56 -19.87 7.03
CA LEU A 157 -1.17 -20.08 6.66
C LEU A 157 -0.47 -21.16 7.51
N GLY A 158 -1.15 -21.78 8.48
CA GLY A 158 -0.52 -22.71 9.44
C GLY A 158 0.52 -22.04 10.34
N GLY A 159 0.34 -20.75 10.60
CA GLY A 159 1.28 -19.88 11.32
C GLY A 159 0.85 -19.54 12.74
N GLU A 160 -0.15 -20.21 13.29
CA GLU A 160 -0.76 -19.86 14.58
C GLU A 160 0.20 -19.98 15.78
N ARG A 161 1.32 -20.68 15.61
CA ARG A 161 2.39 -20.79 16.61
C ARG A 161 3.65 -19.98 16.27
N ALA A 162 3.62 -19.20 15.19
CA ALA A 162 4.77 -18.44 14.75
C ALA A 162 5.02 -17.23 15.67
N GLU A 163 6.27 -17.10 16.11
CA GLU A 163 6.74 -15.98 16.93
C GLU A 163 6.70 -14.66 16.14
N GLY A 164 6.49 -13.56 16.86
CA GLY A 164 6.42 -12.20 16.31
C GLY A 164 5.18 -11.44 16.78
N MET A 165 5.18 -10.13 16.56
CA MET A 165 4.11 -9.22 16.99
C MET A 165 2.79 -9.50 16.25
N ARG A 166 1.68 -9.20 16.92
CA ARG A 166 0.29 -9.24 16.43
C ARG A 166 -0.39 -7.89 16.69
N TRP A 167 -1.60 -7.70 16.19
CA TRP A 167 -2.33 -6.43 16.37
C TRP A 167 -2.35 -5.86 17.80
N PRO A 168 -2.61 -6.66 18.86
CA PRO A 168 -2.58 -6.16 20.24
C PRO A 168 -1.28 -5.44 20.63
N ASP A 169 -0.14 -5.86 20.07
CA ASP A 169 1.16 -5.25 20.35
C ASP A 169 1.29 -3.83 19.73
N PHE A 170 0.47 -3.50 18.74
CA PHE A 170 0.42 -2.19 18.09
C PHE A 170 -0.68 -1.27 18.62
N ALA A 171 -1.53 -1.75 19.53
CA ALA A 171 -2.66 -0.98 20.06
C ALA A 171 -2.23 0.33 20.76
N HIS A 172 -1.05 0.32 21.36
CA HIS A 172 -0.47 1.45 22.09
C HIS A 172 0.60 2.20 21.29
N SER A 173 0.85 1.84 20.04
CA SER A 173 1.82 2.52 19.19
C SER A 173 1.38 3.96 18.97
N LYS A 174 2.04 4.90 19.67
CA LYS A 174 1.84 6.33 19.50
C LYS A 174 2.90 6.85 18.53
N GLY A 175 2.46 7.28 17.34
CA GLY A 175 3.33 7.88 16.33
C GLY A 175 3.80 6.90 15.26
N ARG A 176 4.93 7.22 14.64
CA ARG A 176 5.42 6.52 13.45
C ARG A 176 5.92 5.12 13.78
N VAL A 177 5.54 4.16 12.93
CA VAL A 177 6.12 2.81 12.91
C VAL A 177 7.21 2.76 11.82
N GLY A 178 8.44 2.40 12.17
CA GLY A 178 9.53 2.21 11.19
C GLY A 178 9.24 1.03 10.28
N GLY A 179 9.49 1.14 8.96
CA GLY A 179 9.12 0.09 8.01
C GLY A 179 9.92 -1.19 8.25
N GLY A 180 11.24 -1.08 8.37
CA GLY A 180 12.12 -2.22 8.67
C GLY A 180 11.80 -2.88 10.00
N ALA A 181 11.59 -2.08 11.05
CA ALA A 181 11.21 -2.58 12.37
C ALA A 181 9.86 -3.31 12.37
N LEU A 182 8.88 -2.82 11.58
CA LEU A 182 7.63 -3.55 11.36
C LEU A 182 7.91 -4.90 10.69
N GLU A 183 8.66 -4.92 9.59
CA GLU A 183 8.93 -6.17 8.86
C GLU A 183 9.63 -7.23 9.74
N GLU A 184 10.63 -6.81 10.51
CA GLU A 184 11.43 -7.69 11.36
C GLU A 184 10.65 -8.24 12.55
N SER A 185 9.74 -7.44 13.10
CA SER A 185 8.96 -7.83 14.27
C SER A 185 7.79 -8.78 13.95
N LEU A 186 7.37 -8.86 12.68
CA LEU A 186 6.26 -9.71 12.26
C LEU A 186 6.70 -11.16 11.95
N PRO A 187 5.83 -12.15 12.20
CA PRO A 187 6.02 -13.52 11.76
C PRO A 187 6.39 -13.64 10.28
N ALA A 188 7.39 -14.47 9.98
CA ALA A 188 7.75 -14.85 8.62
C ALA A 188 7.17 -16.22 8.28
N LEU A 189 6.28 -16.27 7.29
CA LEU A 189 5.57 -17.49 6.86
C LEU A 189 5.57 -17.55 5.34
N HIS A 190 5.91 -18.70 4.74
CA HIS A 190 5.84 -18.90 3.29
C HIS A 190 6.53 -17.83 2.43
N GLY A 191 7.58 -17.18 2.96
CA GLY A 191 8.30 -16.09 2.27
C GLY A 191 7.63 -14.71 2.34
N LEU A 192 6.60 -14.53 3.17
CA LEU A 192 5.96 -13.24 3.45
C LEU A 192 5.99 -12.91 4.95
N ARG A 193 5.71 -11.63 5.28
CA ARG A 193 5.40 -11.19 6.65
C ARG A 193 3.90 -11.13 6.88
N VAL A 194 3.46 -11.48 8.08
CA VAL A 194 2.03 -11.54 8.41
C VAL A 194 1.72 -10.76 9.66
N LEU A 195 0.82 -9.78 9.56
CA LEU A 195 0.19 -9.17 10.73
C LEU A 195 -1.21 -9.73 10.88
N SER A 196 -1.41 -10.57 11.90
CA SER A 196 -2.68 -11.22 12.22
C SER A 196 -3.24 -10.69 13.55
N TRP A 197 -4.50 -10.98 13.82
CA TRP A 197 -5.06 -10.84 15.17
C TRP A 197 -4.50 -11.92 16.09
N GLY A 198 -4.17 -11.52 17.32
CA GLY A 198 -3.73 -12.44 18.37
C GLY A 198 -4.84 -13.39 18.83
N ARG A 199 -4.51 -14.27 19.76
CA ARG A 199 -5.48 -15.18 20.42
C ARG A 199 -5.86 -14.73 21.82
N ASP A 200 -5.18 -13.71 22.31
CA ASP A 200 -5.40 -13.12 23.63
C ASP A 200 -6.65 -12.24 23.63
N ASP A 201 -6.87 -11.54 24.75
CA ASP A 201 -8.06 -10.72 24.97
C ASP A 201 -8.30 -9.72 23.82
N TRP A 202 -9.58 -9.46 23.57
CA TRP A 202 -10.01 -8.52 22.54
C TRP A 202 -9.47 -7.11 22.82
N VAL A 203 -8.69 -6.57 21.88
CA VAL A 203 -8.19 -5.19 21.92
C VAL A 203 -8.78 -4.39 20.78
N VAL A 204 -9.29 -3.19 21.10
CA VAL A 204 -9.72 -2.23 20.09
C VAL A 204 -8.49 -1.55 19.51
N ILE A 205 -8.24 -1.75 18.22
CA ILE A 205 -7.16 -1.07 17.51
C ILE A 205 -7.68 0.28 16.99
N PRO A 206 -7.11 1.41 17.44
CA PRO A 206 -7.56 2.73 17.00
C PRO A 206 -7.20 2.95 15.52
N PRO A 207 -7.97 3.77 14.78
CA PRO A 207 -7.69 4.06 13.37
C PRO A 207 -6.26 4.54 13.12
N GLN A 208 -5.68 5.31 14.05
CA GLN A 208 -4.30 5.81 13.93
C GLN A 208 -3.24 4.69 13.95
N ALA A 209 -3.52 3.57 14.64
CA ALA A 209 -2.62 2.42 14.63
C ALA A 209 -2.70 1.68 13.29
N ILE A 210 -3.91 1.50 12.73
CA ILE A 210 -4.11 0.98 11.37
C ILE A 210 -3.37 1.87 10.36
N GLN A 211 -3.53 3.18 10.49
CA GLN A 211 -2.87 4.17 9.65
C GLN A 211 -1.36 4.00 9.65
N ALA A 212 -0.76 3.97 10.84
CA ALA A 212 0.68 3.92 11.03
C ALA A 212 1.28 2.60 10.50
N VAL A 213 0.60 1.47 10.75
CA VAL A 213 1.03 0.14 10.28
C VAL A 213 0.95 0.04 8.77
N LEU A 214 -0.17 0.43 8.15
CA LEU A 214 -0.30 0.38 6.69
C LEU A 214 0.67 1.34 6.01
N ALA A 215 0.83 2.54 6.54
CA ALA A 215 1.82 3.48 6.01
C ALA A 215 3.23 2.89 6.10
N ALA A 216 3.59 2.23 7.21
CA ALA A 216 4.87 1.54 7.36
C ALA A 216 5.04 0.37 6.39
N ALA A 217 4.02 -0.47 6.22
CA ALA A 217 4.05 -1.60 5.29
C ALA A 217 4.20 -1.13 3.84
N ARG A 218 3.45 -0.09 3.44
CA ARG A 218 3.52 0.50 2.09
C ARG A 218 4.89 1.07 1.79
N ARG A 219 5.53 1.67 2.78
CA ARG A 219 6.89 2.20 2.66
C ARG A 219 7.94 1.15 2.40
N LEU A 220 7.70 -0.14 2.64
CA LEU A 220 8.68 -1.21 2.39
C LEU A 220 8.77 -1.61 0.92
N GLY A 221 7.85 -1.17 0.06
CA GLY A 221 7.85 -1.56 -1.34
C GLY A 221 7.45 -3.02 -1.53
N GLY A 222 7.37 -3.46 -2.79
CA GLY A 222 6.84 -4.78 -3.12
C GLY A 222 5.31 -4.79 -3.16
N VAL A 223 4.67 -5.71 -2.42
CA VAL A 223 3.21 -5.80 -2.34
C VAL A 223 2.72 -5.92 -0.90
N VAL A 224 1.57 -5.31 -0.63
CA VAL A 224 0.84 -5.46 0.62
C VAL A 224 -0.56 -5.96 0.28
N VAL A 225 -0.98 -7.06 0.89
CA VAL A 225 -2.35 -7.58 0.75
C VAL A 225 -3.06 -7.36 2.08
N VAL A 226 -4.24 -6.76 2.05
CA VAL A 226 -5.05 -6.48 3.25
C VAL A 226 -6.35 -7.27 3.17
N ASP A 227 -6.58 -8.20 4.08
CA ASP A 227 -7.86 -8.90 4.23
C ASP A 227 -8.81 -8.02 5.05
N LEU A 228 -9.93 -7.60 4.46
CA LEU A 228 -10.78 -6.57 5.05
C LEU A 228 -12.15 -7.12 5.46
N PRO A 229 -12.69 -6.70 6.62
CA PRO A 229 -14.05 -7.00 7.00
C PRO A 229 -15.02 -6.23 6.11
N ARG A 230 -16.28 -6.68 6.10
CA ARG A 230 -17.33 -6.11 5.24
C ARG A 230 -17.95 -4.84 5.80
N ARG A 231 -17.83 -4.65 7.11
CA ARG A 231 -18.36 -3.49 7.80
C ARG A 231 -17.32 -2.39 7.74
N VAL A 232 -17.63 -1.28 7.08
CA VAL A 232 -16.77 -0.10 7.07
C VAL A 232 -17.05 0.70 8.34
N ASP A 233 -16.15 0.58 9.31
CA ASP A 233 -16.02 1.50 10.44
C ASP A 233 -14.83 2.46 10.21
N GLU A 234 -14.47 3.25 11.21
CA GLU A 234 -13.36 4.22 11.09
C GLU A 234 -12.01 3.55 10.82
N SER A 235 -11.74 2.41 11.43
CA SER A 235 -10.49 1.67 11.25
C SER A 235 -10.40 1.06 9.84
N VAL A 236 -11.51 0.52 9.33
CA VAL A 236 -11.60 -0.01 7.96
C VAL A 236 -11.57 1.11 6.92
N ALA A 237 -12.18 2.27 7.22
CA ALA A 237 -12.11 3.45 6.37
C ALA A 237 -10.67 3.94 6.17
N GLU A 238 -9.89 3.97 7.25
CA GLU A 238 -8.46 4.28 7.19
C GLU A 238 -7.69 3.26 6.33
N ALA A 239 -7.99 1.97 6.49
CA ALA A 239 -7.37 0.94 5.66
C ALA A 239 -7.70 1.10 4.17
N LEU A 240 -8.98 1.35 3.84
CA LEU A 240 -9.46 1.59 2.49
C LEU A 240 -8.79 2.80 1.83
N ALA A 241 -8.59 3.88 2.58
CA ALA A 241 -7.95 5.12 2.10
C ALA A 241 -6.48 4.93 1.69
N GLN A 242 -5.84 3.85 2.12
CA GLN A 242 -4.45 3.54 1.80
C GLN A 242 -4.26 2.43 0.76
N LEU A 243 -5.35 1.87 0.23
CA LEU A 243 -5.28 0.88 -0.83
C LEU A 243 -5.08 1.55 -2.18
N ASP A 244 -4.32 0.90 -3.06
CA ASP A 244 -4.23 1.29 -4.47
C ASP A 244 -5.34 0.59 -5.30
N LEU A 245 -5.81 -0.57 -4.84
CA LEU A 245 -6.82 -1.39 -5.51
C LEU A 245 -7.58 -2.28 -4.51
N GLY A 246 -8.89 -2.44 -4.72
CA GLY A 246 -9.74 -3.34 -3.95
C GLY A 246 -10.32 -4.47 -4.78
N LEU A 247 -10.43 -5.66 -4.20
CA LEU A 247 -11.08 -6.83 -4.78
C LEU A 247 -12.30 -7.23 -3.96
N LEU A 248 -13.48 -7.10 -4.55
CA LEU A 248 -14.75 -7.54 -3.95
C LEU A 248 -15.07 -8.96 -4.40
N VAL A 249 -14.98 -9.93 -3.49
CA VAL A 249 -15.24 -11.35 -3.77
C VAL A 249 -16.73 -11.65 -3.69
N VAL A 250 -17.35 -12.00 -4.82
CA VAL A 250 -18.82 -12.12 -4.92
C VAL A 250 -19.21 -13.48 -5.50
N PRO A 251 -19.82 -14.36 -4.69
CA PRO A 251 -20.44 -15.58 -5.20
C PRO A 251 -21.55 -15.29 -6.22
N GLY A 252 -21.68 -16.13 -7.25
CA GLY A 252 -22.63 -16.04 -8.37
C GLY A 252 -24.10 -16.28 -8.01
N GLU A 253 -24.52 -15.86 -6.82
CA GLU A 253 -25.86 -16.05 -6.27
C GLU A 253 -26.55 -14.68 -6.11
N LEU A 254 -27.85 -14.57 -6.43
CA LEU A 254 -28.57 -13.29 -6.39
C LEU A 254 -28.51 -12.62 -5.00
N ARG A 255 -28.63 -13.40 -3.92
CA ARG A 255 -28.52 -12.89 -2.55
C ARG A 255 -27.12 -12.37 -2.23
N ALA A 256 -26.09 -13.02 -2.75
CA ALA A 256 -24.70 -12.59 -2.58
C ALA A 256 -24.45 -11.28 -3.33
N VAL A 257 -24.97 -11.13 -4.56
CA VAL A 257 -24.89 -9.90 -5.35
C VAL A 257 -25.62 -8.75 -4.65
N ALA A 258 -26.81 -8.99 -4.11
CA ALA A 258 -27.57 -7.99 -3.35
C ALA A 258 -26.83 -7.51 -2.09
N ALA A 259 -26.17 -8.42 -1.36
CA ALA A 259 -25.32 -8.08 -0.22
C ALA A 259 -24.07 -7.31 -0.66
N ALA A 260 -23.40 -7.77 -1.73
CA ALA A 260 -22.20 -7.17 -2.29
C ALA A 260 -22.46 -5.72 -2.75
N LYS A 261 -23.65 -5.41 -3.27
CA LYS A 261 -24.01 -4.03 -3.65
C LYS A 261 -23.92 -3.04 -2.49
N ARG A 262 -24.27 -3.47 -1.28
CA ARG A 262 -24.14 -2.63 -0.07
C ARG A 262 -22.68 -2.41 0.30
N VAL A 263 -21.88 -3.48 0.28
CA VAL A 263 -20.44 -3.41 0.56
C VAL A 263 -19.73 -2.53 -0.47
N ALA A 264 -20.00 -2.74 -1.77
CA ALA A 264 -19.49 -1.94 -2.87
C ALA A 264 -19.82 -0.46 -2.71
N SER A 265 -21.07 -0.14 -2.38
CA SER A 265 -21.49 1.24 -2.17
C SER A 265 -20.75 1.91 -1.01
N MET A 266 -20.41 1.18 0.05
CA MET A 266 -19.70 1.75 1.20
C MET A 266 -18.20 1.90 0.92
N ALA A 267 -17.57 0.86 0.37
CA ALA A 267 -16.15 0.89 0.01
C ALA A 267 -15.84 1.92 -1.09
N GLY A 268 -16.71 2.04 -2.10
CA GLY A 268 -16.57 2.98 -3.21
C GLY A 268 -16.78 4.46 -2.83
N MET A 269 -17.14 4.78 -1.58
CA MET A 269 -17.08 6.17 -1.10
C MET A 269 -15.65 6.61 -0.77
N ILE A 270 -14.72 5.66 -0.62
CA ILE A 270 -13.34 5.90 -0.15
C ILE A 270 -12.32 5.39 -1.17
N LEU A 271 -12.57 4.22 -1.76
CA LEU A 271 -11.68 3.57 -2.70
C LEU A 271 -12.17 3.71 -4.14
N ASP A 272 -11.36 4.39 -4.96
CA ASP A 272 -11.69 4.68 -6.37
C ASP A 272 -11.65 3.42 -7.26
N ASP A 273 -10.64 2.57 -7.08
CA ASP A 273 -10.47 1.35 -7.88
C ASP A 273 -10.92 0.11 -7.10
N LEU A 274 -12.22 -0.21 -7.20
CA LEU A 274 -12.81 -1.42 -6.65
C LEU A 274 -13.27 -2.34 -7.77
N ARG A 275 -12.75 -3.57 -7.81
CA ARG A 275 -13.04 -4.55 -8.87
C ARG A 275 -13.67 -5.81 -8.33
N VAL A 276 -14.52 -6.44 -9.13
CA VAL A 276 -15.22 -7.67 -8.77
C VAL A 276 -14.36 -8.89 -9.08
N VAL A 277 -14.22 -9.77 -8.10
CA VAL A 277 -13.79 -11.15 -8.29
C VAL A 277 -15.01 -12.03 -8.08
N SER A 278 -15.58 -12.51 -9.18
CA SER A 278 -16.78 -13.35 -9.09
C SER A 278 -16.38 -14.80 -8.76
N ARG A 279 -17.25 -15.55 -8.10
CA ARG A 279 -17.00 -16.96 -7.75
C ARG A 279 -18.20 -17.82 -8.09
N GLY A 280 -18.00 -18.85 -8.90
CA GLY A 280 -19.02 -19.85 -9.18
C GLY A 280 -19.33 -20.79 -8.00
N PRO A 281 -20.29 -21.71 -8.17
CA PRO A 281 -21.15 -21.84 -9.34
C PRO A 281 -22.16 -20.69 -9.44
N TYR A 282 -22.58 -20.36 -10.66
CA TYR A 282 -23.59 -19.33 -10.93
C TYR A 282 -24.99 -19.92 -10.95
N ALA A 283 -25.99 -19.13 -10.55
CA ALA A 283 -27.38 -19.47 -10.84
C ALA A 283 -27.62 -19.50 -12.36
N ALA A 284 -28.64 -20.25 -12.81
CA ALA A 284 -28.92 -20.40 -14.24
C ALA A 284 -29.09 -19.04 -14.95
N GLY A 285 -28.34 -18.84 -16.03
CA GLY A 285 -28.35 -17.61 -16.83
C GLY A 285 -27.50 -16.46 -16.26
N LEU A 286 -26.74 -16.69 -15.19
CA LEU A 286 -25.78 -15.73 -14.65
C LEU A 286 -24.34 -16.15 -15.00
N ASP A 287 -23.48 -15.17 -15.16
CA ASP A 287 -22.04 -15.33 -15.37
C ASP A 287 -21.26 -14.23 -14.62
N GLU A 288 -19.93 -14.25 -14.72
CA GLU A 288 -19.04 -13.28 -14.08
C GLU A 288 -19.31 -11.83 -14.52
N ARG A 289 -19.68 -11.65 -15.79
CA ARG A 289 -19.92 -10.34 -16.40
C ARG A 289 -21.21 -9.74 -15.89
N TRP A 290 -22.25 -10.55 -15.75
CA TRP A 290 -23.51 -10.15 -15.17
C TRP A 290 -23.32 -9.66 -13.73
N VAL A 291 -22.53 -10.37 -12.91
CA VAL A 291 -22.24 -9.96 -11.53
C VAL A 291 -21.55 -8.59 -11.50
N ALA A 292 -20.52 -8.41 -12.33
CA ALA A 292 -19.82 -7.13 -12.44
C ALA A 292 -20.74 -5.99 -12.90
N GLN A 293 -21.56 -6.24 -13.92
CA GLN A 293 -22.54 -5.28 -14.43
C GLN A 293 -23.61 -4.91 -13.40
N ALA A 294 -24.13 -5.89 -12.65
CA ALA A 294 -25.13 -5.65 -11.61
C ALA A 294 -24.59 -4.78 -10.46
N LEU A 295 -23.29 -4.84 -10.21
CA LEU A 295 -22.58 -4.02 -9.22
C LEU A 295 -22.06 -2.69 -9.77
N GLY A 296 -21.98 -2.55 -11.11
CA GLY A 296 -21.43 -1.36 -11.76
C GLY A 296 -19.92 -1.21 -11.56
N LEU A 297 -19.19 -2.33 -11.40
CA LEU A 297 -17.76 -2.35 -11.10
C LEU A 297 -16.98 -3.10 -12.19
N PRO A 298 -15.69 -2.77 -12.42
CA PRO A 298 -14.84 -3.54 -13.32
C PRO A 298 -14.65 -4.99 -12.86
N LEU A 299 -14.55 -5.93 -13.79
CA LEU A 299 -14.27 -7.33 -13.50
C LEU A 299 -12.76 -7.58 -13.42
N ALA A 300 -12.27 -8.05 -12.27
CA ALA A 300 -10.88 -8.49 -12.12
C ALA A 300 -10.67 -9.94 -12.60
N GLY A 301 -11.72 -10.76 -12.49
CA GLY A 301 -11.77 -12.12 -13.03
C GLY A 301 -12.78 -13.02 -12.32
N GLU A 302 -12.84 -14.27 -12.76
CA GLU A 302 -13.57 -15.36 -12.09
C GLU A 302 -12.59 -16.19 -11.24
N LEU A 303 -12.90 -16.35 -9.96
CA LEU A 303 -12.16 -17.18 -9.04
C LEU A 303 -12.44 -18.66 -9.33
N PRO A 304 -11.43 -19.45 -9.70
CA PRO A 304 -11.64 -20.84 -10.07
C PRO A 304 -11.99 -21.70 -8.86
N LEU A 305 -12.78 -22.75 -9.07
CA LEU A 305 -12.95 -23.81 -8.09
C LEU A 305 -11.63 -24.59 -7.94
N ASP A 306 -11.15 -24.70 -6.71
CA ASP A 306 -9.99 -25.50 -6.37
C ASP A 306 -10.42 -26.64 -5.42
N ALA A 307 -10.73 -27.80 -6.00
CA ALA A 307 -11.24 -28.95 -5.26
C ALA A 307 -10.21 -29.54 -4.26
N GLY A 308 -8.92 -29.31 -4.51
CA GLY A 308 -7.85 -29.81 -3.64
C GLY A 308 -7.53 -28.87 -2.48
N LEU A 309 -8.08 -27.64 -2.47
CA LEU A 309 -7.71 -26.61 -1.52
C LEU A 309 -8.00 -27.03 -0.07
N LEU A 310 -9.19 -27.58 0.21
CA LEU A 310 -9.58 -27.95 1.56
C LEU A 310 -8.65 -29.04 2.13
N ALA A 311 -8.41 -30.10 1.35
CA ALA A 311 -7.50 -31.18 1.75
C ALA A 311 -6.06 -30.67 1.93
N ALA A 312 -5.60 -29.78 1.05
CA ALA A 312 -4.27 -29.18 1.19
C ALA A 312 -4.15 -28.34 2.47
N GLN A 313 -5.22 -27.62 2.86
CA GLN A 313 -5.25 -26.86 4.11
C GLN A 313 -5.27 -27.76 5.34
N ASP A 314 -6.01 -28.87 5.30
CA ASP A 314 -6.00 -29.88 6.37
C ASP A 314 -4.59 -30.49 6.55
N ASP A 315 -3.81 -30.58 5.47
CA ASP A 315 -2.41 -31.01 5.46
C ASP A 315 -1.40 -29.86 5.77
N GLY A 316 -1.90 -28.66 6.09
CA GLY A 316 -1.08 -27.50 6.48
C GLY A 316 -0.49 -26.68 5.32
N ALA A 317 -0.89 -26.93 4.08
CA ALA A 317 -0.50 -26.12 2.94
C ALA A 317 -1.36 -24.85 2.83
N PRO A 318 -0.76 -23.67 2.61
CA PRO A 318 -1.51 -22.42 2.53
C PRO A 318 -2.28 -22.31 1.20
N PRO A 319 -3.37 -21.52 1.15
CA PRO A 319 -3.97 -21.09 -0.12
C PRO A 319 -2.89 -20.52 -1.06
N GLY A 320 -2.89 -20.94 -2.32
CA GLY A 320 -1.86 -20.53 -3.29
C GLY A 320 -0.49 -21.24 -3.13
N GLY A 321 -0.35 -22.14 -2.16
CA GLY A 321 0.89 -22.89 -1.91
C GLY A 321 1.30 -23.81 -3.08
N SER A 322 0.34 -24.35 -3.82
CA SER A 322 0.60 -25.12 -5.05
C SER A 322 0.71 -24.20 -6.26
N ALA A 323 1.93 -24.00 -6.79
CA ALA A 323 2.16 -23.16 -7.98
C ALA A 323 1.40 -23.59 -9.24
N ARG A 324 0.96 -24.85 -9.30
CA ARG A 324 0.18 -25.38 -10.44
C ARG A 324 -1.31 -25.44 -10.15
N GLY A 325 -1.77 -24.96 -8.99
CA GLY A 325 -3.19 -24.89 -8.66
C GLY A 325 -3.94 -23.84 -9.48
N PRO A 326 -5.24 -24.02 -9.76
CA PRO A 326 -6.07 -23.01 -10.39
C PRO A 326 -6.01 -21.66 -9.67
N LEU A 327 -6.05 -21.68 -8.34
CA LEU A 327 -6.00 -20.47 -7.51
C LEU A 327 -4.67 -19.71 -7.67
N ALA A 328 -3.53 -20.42 -7.69
CA ALA A 328 -2.22 -19.80 -7.89
C ALA A 328 -2.09 -19.19 -9.30
N ARG A 329 -2.62 -19.85 -10.34
CA ARG A 329 -2.65 -19.29 -11.70
C ARG A 329 -3.49 -18.02 -11.78
N PHE A 330 -4.66 -18.00 -11.14
CA PHE A 330 -5.49 -16.80 -11.04
C PHE A 330 -4.72 -15.64 -10.40
N CYS A 331 -4.06 -15.90 -9.26
CA CYS A 331 -3.28 -14.90 -8.53
C CYS A 331 -2.07 -14.41 -9.35
N ALA A 332 -1.37 -15.31 -10.04
CA ALA A 332 -0.24 -14.94 -10.90
C ALA A 332 -0.69 -14.02 -12.04
N ALA A 333 -1.77 -14.39 -12.74
CA ALA A 333 -2.33 -13.57 -13.82
C ALA A 333 -2.86 -12.22 -13.31
N PHE A 334 -3.38 -12.16 -12.09
CA PHE A 334 -3.75 -10.91 -11.45
C PHE A 334 -2.52 -10.01 -11.22
N TRP A 335 -1.46 -10.53 -10.61
CA TRP A 335 -0.25 -9.76 -10.33
C TRP A 335 0.47 -9.30 -11.60
N GLU A 336 0.50 -10.11 -12.65
CA GLU A 336 1.04 -9.71 -13.96
C GLU A 336 0.32 -8.49 -14.53
N ARG A 337 -1.01 -8.43 -14.41
CA ARG A 337 -1.81 -7.28 -14.88
C ARG A 337 -1.66 -6.07 -13.95
N ALA A 338 -1.67 -6.28 -12.64
CA ALA A 338 -1.66 -5.21 -11.66
C ALA A 338 -0.29 -4.52 -11.56
N LEU A 339 0.80 -5.26 -11.80
CA LEU A 339 2.17 -4.73 -11.77
C LEU A 339 2.66 -4.27 -13.16
N ALA A 340 1.86 -4.44 -14.21
CA ALA A 340 2.22 -3.96 -15.54
C ALA A 340 2.42 -2.43 -15.50
N PRO A 341 3.54 -1.90 -16.03
CA PRO A 341 3.72 -0.45 -16.10
C PRO A 341 2.60 0.15 -16.96
N GLU A 342 1.92 1.17 -16.44
CA GLU A 342 0.95 1.95 -17.23
C GLU A 342 1.66 2.46 -18.48
N SER A 343 1.37 1.87 -19.64
CA SER A 343 1.78 2.41 -20.92
C SER A 343 1.29 3.85 -20.98
N ALA A 344 2.23 4.80 -21.06
CA ALA A 344 1.96 6.23 -21.13
C ALA A 344 0.81 6.51 -22.11
N GLY A 345 -0.37 6.76 -21.55
CA GLY A 345 -1.58 7.07 -22.29
C GLY A 345 -1.34 8.34 -23.09
N GLY A 346 -1.14 8.18 -24.38
CA GLY A 346 -1.03 9.26 -25.33
C GLY A 346 -2.23 10.19 -25.16
N ARG A 347 -1.94 11.45 -24.84
CA ARG A 347 -2.85 12.55 -25.15
C ARG A 347 -3.08 12.49 -26.65
N ALA A 348 -4.20 11.91 -27.06
CA ALA A 348 -4.81 12.20 -28.34
C ALA A 348 -5.21 13.68 -28.31
N GLY A 349 -4.27 14.54 -28.70
CA GLY A 349 -4.56 15.90 -29.10
C GLY A 349 -5.44 15.83 -30.33
N GLY A 350 -6.76 15.89 -30.13
CA GLY A 350 -7.71 16.24 -31.17
C GLY A 350 -7.51 17.69 -31.56
N GLY A 351 -6.52 17.94 -32.41
CA GLY A 351 -6.37 19.16 -33.18
C GLY A 351 -6.67 18.87 -34.65
N ALA A 352 -7.80 19.38 -35.14
CA ALA A 352 -8.10 19.74 -36.52
C ALA A 352 -9.54 20.30 -36.48
N SER A 353 -9.69 21.63 -36.55
CA SER A 353 -10.01 22.38 -37.78
C SER A 353 -11.50 22.36 -38.10
#